data_AF-A0A1V4Z1N5-F1
#
_entry.id   AF-A0A1V4Z1N5-F1
#
_cell.length_a   1.000
_cell.length_b   1.000
_cell.length_c   1.000
_cell.angle_alpha   90.00
_cell.angle_beta   90.00
_cell.angle_gamma   90.00
#
_symmetry.space_group_name_H-M   'P 1'
#
loop_
_entity.id
_entity.type
_entity.pdbx_description
1 polymer ?
#
loop_
_entity_poly.entity_id
_entity_poly.type
_entity_poly.pdbx_seq_one_letter_code
_entity_poly.pdbx_strand_id
1 'polypeptide(L)'
;MVSRVRVDMTICAHKALIDAHMQDDSTVKVRIRSTCREVRRFGKMIKPLHMEEYISIRDSGIMELAHESNLTPTCLVPAGVFNAVWMEAGLISKRYAQNSKSICVIFEE
;
A
#
# COMPACT_ATOMS: atom_id res chain seq x y z
N MET A 1 -2.67 16.66 1.55
CA MET A 1 -3.87 16.06 2.22
C MET A 1 -3.65 14.57 2.25
N VAL A 2 -3.47 13.93 3.41
CA VAL A 2 -3.09 12.51 3.51
C VAL A 2 -4.17 11.57 2.92
N SER A 3 -3.76 10.63 2.07
CA SER A 3 -4.58 9.47 1.65
C SER A 3 -4.38 8.32 2.62
N ARG A 4 -5.49 7.65 2.99
CA ARG A 4 -5.48 6.58 3.99
C ARG A 4 -6.20 5.35 3.47
N VAL A 5 -5.53 4.20 3.55
CA VAL A 5 -6.04 2.89 3.15
C VAL A 5 -5.90 1.92 4.32
N ARG A 6 -6.96 1.14 4.57
CA ARG A 6 -6.95 0.04 5.53
C ARG A 6 -6.96 -1.29 4.78
N VAL A 7 -6.06 -2.19 5.14
CA VAL A 7 -6.01 -3.55 4.61
C VAL A 7 -6.39 -4.52 5.72
N ASP A 8 -7.38 -5.37 5.44
CA ASP A 8 -7.84 -6.43 6.34
C ASP A 8 -7.47 -7.79 5.76
N MET A 9 -6.46 -8.45 6.34
CA MET A 9 -6.00 -9.77 5.91
C MET A 9 -6.74 -10.85 6.71
N THR A 10 -7.98 -11.15 6.31
CA THR A 10 -8.86 -12.08 7.02
C THR A 10 -8.24 -13.48 7.16
N ILE A 11 -7.55 -13.96 6.12
CA ILE A 11 -6.93 -15.30 6.11
C ILE A 11 -5.83 -15.49 7.16
N CYS A 12 -5.10 -14.43 7.54
CA CYS A 12 -4.05 -14.48 8.58
C CYS A 12 -4.36 -13.61 9.81
N ALA A 13 -5.59 -13.11 9.91
CA ALA A 13 -6.10 -12.27 11.00
C ALA A 13 -5.29 -10.98 11.30
N HIS A 14 -4.48 -10.50 10.35
CA HIS A 14 -3.68 -9.28 10.51
C HIS A 14 -4.32 -8.06 9.82
N LYS A 15 -4.06 -6.88 10.38
CA LYS A 15 -4.57 -5.61 9.86
C LYS A 15 -3.43 -4.65 9.61
N ALA A 16 -3.58 -3.80 8.59
CA ALA A 16 -2.66 -2.71 8.31
C ALA A 16 -3.41 -1.41 8.01
N LEU A 17 -2.84 -0.29 8.44
CA LEU A 17 -3.29 1.06 8.12
C LEU A 17 -2.14 1.80 7.45
N ILE A 18 -2.37 2.26 6.24
CA ILE A 18 -1.38 2.86 5.34
C ILE A 18 -1.78 4.31 5.13
N ASP A 19 -0.88 5.24 5.45
CA ASP A 19 -1.01 6.66 5.14
C ASP A 19 -0.01 7.00 4.03
N ALA A 20 -0.45 7.75 3.01
CA ALA A 20 0.37 8.30 1.95
C ALA A 20 0.23 9.84 1.90
N HIS A 21 1.36 10.53 1.73
CA HIS A 21 1.40 11.99 1.68
C HIS A 21 2.38 12.48 0.61
N MET A 22 1.89 13.25 -0.36
CA MET A 22 2.73 13.93 -1.34
C MET A 22 3.61 14.97 -0.62
N GLN A 23 4.92 14.92 -0.84
CA GLN A 23 5.87 15.89 -0.32
C GLN A 23 6.12 17.02 -1.33
N ASP A 24 6.77 18.09 -0.90
CA ASP A 24 7.07 19.25 -1.76
C ASP A 24 8.08 18.91 -2.89
N ASP A 25 8.89 17.86 -2.70
CA ASP A 25 9.84 17.34 -3.70
C ASP A 25 9.22 16.34 -4.69
N SER A 26 7.89 16.25 -4.74
CA SER A 26 7.12 15.31 -5.57
C SER A 26 7.33 13.82 -5.25
N THR A 27 7.96 13.50 -4.12
CA THR A 27 7.98 12.12 -3.60
C THR A 27 6.73 11.83 -2.77
N VAL A 28 6.36 10.56 -2.66
CA VAL A 28 5.24 10.13 -1.81
C VAL A 28 5.77 9.43 -0.57
N LYS A 29 5.57 10.05 0.59
CA LYS A 29 5.92 9.45 1.88
C LYS A 29 4.82 8.49 2.33
N VAL A 30 5.20 7.24 2.62
CA VAL A 30 4.30 6.20 3.10
C VAL A 30 4.60 5.88 4.57
N ARG A 31 3.55 5.68 5.37
CA ARG A 31 3.64 5.19 6.76
C ARG A 31 2.68 4.02 6.94
N ILE A 32 3.20 2.89 7.41
CA ILE A 32 2.41 1.68 7.65
C ILE A 32 2.36 1.37 9.16
N ARG A 33 1.16 1.17 9.69
CA ARG A 33 0.91 0.62 11.04
C ARG A 33 0.28 -0.76 10.88
N SER A 34 0.86 -1.80 11.46
CA SER A 34 0.33 -3.17 11.32
C SER A 34 0.60 -4.07 12.51
N THR A 35 -0.33 -5.02 12.72
CA THR A 35 -0.18 -6.13 13.67
C THR A 35 0.80 -7.21 13.17
N CYS A 36 1.04 -7.32 11.86
CA CYS A 36 1.97 -8.28 11.27
C CYS A 36 3.43 -7.81 11.38
N ARG A 37 4.34 -8.69 11.82
CA ARG A 37 5.78 -8.38 11.97
C ARG A 37 6.45 -8.06 10.63
N GLU A 38 6.21 -8.88 9.63
CA GLU A 38 6.82 -8.72 8.30
C GLU A 38 6.31 -7.44 7.61
N VAL A 39 5.02 -7.11 7.77
CA VAL A 39 4.47 -5.83 7.28
C VAL A 39 5.09 -4.62 7.98
N ARG A 40 5.39 -4.71 9.28
CA ARG A 40 6.13 -3.63 9.97
C ARG A 40 7.55 -3.50 9.46
N ARG A 41 8.22 -4.61 9.12
CA ARG A 41 9.55 -4.59 8.49
C ARG A 41 9.49 -3.90 7.13
N PHE A 42 8.56 -4.32 6.28
CA PHE A 42 8.28 -3.69 4.99
C PHE A 42 8.07 -2.18 5.11
N GLY A 43 7.18 -1.75 6.01
CA GLY A 43 6.92 -0.33 6.23
C GLY A 43 8.11 0.50 6.75
N LYS A 44 9.12 -0.14 7.37
CA LYS A 44 10.37 0.54 7.79
C LYS A 44 11.38 0.69 6.65
N MET A 45 11.30 -0.17 5.64
CA MET A 45 12.21 -0.15 4.49
C MET A 45 11.76 0.84 3.42
N ILE A 46 10.46 1.15 3.36
CA ILE A 46 9.92 2.14 2.43
C ILE A 46 10.47 3.53 2.77
N LYS A 47 11.28 4.06 1.86
CA LYS A 47 11.67 5.48 1.80
C LYS A 47 10.59 6.28 1.05
N PRO A 48 10.63 7.62 1.07
CA PRO A 48 9.80 8.41 0.16
C PRO A 48 9.97 7.92 -1.27
N LEU A 49 8.85 7.63 -1.94
CA LEU A 49 8.84 6.96 -3.23
C LEU A 49 8.81 7.99 -4.36
N HIS A 50 9.65 7.78 -5.37
CA HIS A 50 9.58 8.47 -6.66
C HIS A 50 8.54 7.81 -7.57
N MET A 51 8.12 8.53 -8.61
CA MET A 51 7.00 8.12 -9.49
C MET A 51 7.25 6.76 -10.15
N GLU A 52 8.46 6.54 -10.63
CA GLU A 52 8.94 5.31 -11.24
C GLU A 52 8.75 4.08 -10.34
N GLU A 53 8.85 4.24 -9.02
CA GLU A 53 8.75 3.13 -8.07
C GLU A 53 7.31 2.65 -7.85
N TYR A 54 6.31 3.44 -8.25
CA TYR A 54 4.89 3.10 -8.05
C TYR A 54 4.03 3.15 -9.30
N ILE A 55 4.54 3.56 -10.46
CA ILE A 55 3.72 3.66 -11.69
C ILE A 55 3.49 2.31 -12.39
N SER A 56 4.42 1.36 -12.22
CA SER A 56 4.42 0.03 -12.85
C SER A 56 4.65 -1.05 -11.81
N ILE A 57 4.12 -2.26 -12.01
CA ILE A 57 4.38 -3.41 -11.14
C ILE A 57 5.78 -3.99 -11.36
N ARG A 58 6.24 -4.06 -12.62
CA ARG A 58 7.46 -4.77 -13.02
C ARG A 58 8.71 -4.21 -12.35
N ASP A 59 8.81 -2.89 -12.30
CA ASP A 59 9.98 -2.15 -11.83
C ASP A 59 9.66 -1.39 -10.53
N SER A 60 8.71 -1.92 -9.75
CA SER A 60 8.24 -1.25 -8.54
C SER A 60 9.16 -1.48 -7.36
N GLY A 61 9.67 -0.40 -6.78
CA GLY A 61 10.31 -0.43 -5.46
C GLY A 61 9.38 -0.98 -4.36
N ILE A 62 8.06 -0.80 -4.49
CA ILE A 62 7.08 -1.38 -3.55
C ILE A 62 7.13 -2.91 -3.59
N MET A 63 7.18 -3.51 -4.79
CA MET A 63 7.18 -4.97 -4.96
C MET A 63 8.53 -5.59 -4.60
N GLU A 64 9.63 -4.92 -4.95
CA GLU A 64 10.98 -5.33 -4.55
C GLU A 64 11.10 -5.37 -3.02
N LEU A 65 10.72 -4.29 -2.33
CA LEU A 65 10.74 -4.24 -0.86
C LEU A 65 9.79 -5.25 -0.21
N ALA A 66 8.66 -5.57 -0.85
CA ALA A 66 7.75 -6.60 -0.38
C ALA A 66 8.39 -7.99 -0.44
N HIS A 67 9.14 -8.28 -1.51
CA HIS A 67 9.93 -9.50 -1.64
C HIS A 67 11.02 -9.59 -0.57
N GLU A 68 11.82 -8.54 -0.40
CA GLU A 68 12.88 -8.47 0.62
C GLU A 68 12.36 -8.58 2.06
N SER A 69 11.09 -8.24 2.27
CA SER A 69 10.41 -8.32 3.56
C SER A 69 9.68 -9.64 3.80
N ASN A 70 9.86 -10.65 2.93
CA ASN A 70 9.20 -11.95 3.01
C ASN A 70 7.67 -11.86 3.04
N LEU A 71 7.07 -10.88 2.36
CA LEU A 71 5.63 -10.85 2.20
C LEU A 71 5.20 -11.92 1.19
N THR A 72 4.13 -12.65 1.51
CA THR A 72 3.58 -13.66 0.62
C THR A 72 2.83 -13.01 -0.55
N PRO A 73 2.70 -13.69 -1.72
CA PRO A 73 1.91 -13.17 -2.84
C PRO A 73 0.44 -12.87 -2.49
N THR A 74 -0.11 -13.57 -1.48
CA THR A 74 -1.47 -13.37 -0.99
C THR A 74 -1.63 -12.14 -0.10
N CYS A 75 -0.53 -11.54 0.37
CA CYS A 75 -0.59 -10.37 1.24
C CYS A 75 -1.08 -9.17 0.42
N LEU A 76 -2.24 -8.60 0.78
CA LEU A 76 -2.80 -7.44 0.09
C LEU A 76 -2.14 -6.11 0.49
N VAL A 77 -1.17 -6.13 1.40
CA VAL A 77 -0.53 -4.89 1.88
C VAL A 77 0.25 -4.16 0.78
N PRO A 78 1.08 -4.80 -0.07
CA PRO A 78 1.72 -4.11 -1.19
C PRO A 78 0.70 -3.45 -2.12
N ALA A 79 -0.37 -4.18 -2.49
CA ALA A 79 -1.48 -3.60 -3.25
C ALA A 79 -2.14 -2.42 -2.51
N GLY A 80 -2.28 -2.50 -1.18
CA GLY A 80 -2.76 -1.40 -0.34
C GLY A 80 -1.85 -0.17 -0.38
N VAL A 81 -0.52 -0.34 -0.47
CA VAL A 81 0.43 0.76 -0.65
C VAL A 81 0.22 1.42 -2.01
N PHE A 82 0.11 0.65 -3.09
CA PHE A 82 -0.23 1.21 -4.41
C PHE A 82 -1.53 2.01 -4.37
N ASN A 83 -2.60 1.47 -3.76
CA ASN A 83 -3.86 2.19 -3.63
C ASN A 83 -3.68 3.53 -2.89
N ALA A 84 -2.96 3.55 -1.77
CA ALA A 84 -2.73 4.77 -1.01
C ALA A 84 -1.91 5.80 -1.80
N VAL A 85 -0.82 5.36 -2.44
CA VAL A 85 0.07 6.22 -3.23
C VAL A 85 -0.63 6.75 -4.47
N TRP A 86 -1.39 5.91 -5.20
CA TRP A 86 -2.14 6.31 -6.37
C TRP A 86 -3.30 7.25 -6.05
N MET A 87 -3.96 7.05 -4.90
CA MET A 87 -4.93 8.03 -4.39
C MET A 87 -4.28 9.38 -4.09
N GLU A 88 -3.07 9.37 -3.54
CA GLU A 88 -2.36 10.60 -3.18
C GLU A 88 -1.79 11.32 -4.40
N ALA A 89 -1.26 10.58 -5.37
CA ALA A 89 -0.72 11.09 -6.62
C ALA A 89 -1.80 11.46 -7.66
N GLY A 90 -3.08 11.24 -7.36
CA GLY A 90 -4.20 11.58 -8.25
C GLY A 90 -4.46 10.58 -9.38
N LEU A 91 -3.81 9.42 -9.35
CA LEU A 91 -4.04 8.31 -10.30
C LEU A 91 -5.33 7.54 -9.98
N ILE A 92 -5.76 7.55 -8.72
CA ILE A 92 -7.10 7.11 -8.28
C ILE A 92 -7.81 8.31 -7.67
N SER A 93 -9.03 8.59 -8.13
CA SER A 93 -9.89 9.61 -7.50
C SER A 93 -10.23 9.22 -6.07
N LYS A 94 -9.87 10.07 -5.09
CA LYS A 94 -10.19 9.85 -3.66
C LYS A 94 -11.69 9.70 -3.42
N ARG A 95 -12.51 10.51 -4.11
CA ARG A 95 -13.98 10.44 -4.04
C ARG A 95 -14.50 9.10 -4.54
N TYR A 96 -13.96 8.62 -5.66
CA TYR A 96 -14.35 7.32 -6.21
C TYR A 96 -13.98 6.18 -5.26
N ALA A 97 -12.74 6.16 -4.74
CA ALA A 97 -12.30 5.16 -3.78
C ALA A 97 -13.16 5.13 -2.51
N GLN A 98 -13.53 6.29 -1.97
CA GLN A 98 -14.41 6.40 -0.81
C GLN A 98 -15.83 5.88 -1.09
N ASN A 99 -16.37 6.14 -2.28
CA ASN A 99 -17.68 5.64 -2.69
C ASN A 99 -17.70 4.11 -2.88
N SER A 100 -16.65 3.55 -3.49
CA SER A 100 -16.51 2.10 -3.71
C SER A 100 -16.23 1.31 -2.42
N LYS A 101 -15.75 1.99 -1.37
CA LYS A 101 -15.44 1.49 -0.01
C LYS A 101 -14.29 0.49 0.09
N SER A 102 -14.20 -0.51 -0.80
CA SER A 102 -13.18 -1.56 -0.68
C SER A 102 -12.89 -2.28 -2.00
N ILE A 103 -11.67 -2.81 -2.10
CA ILE A 103 -11.27 -3.88 -3.02
C ILE A 103 -10.96 -5.09 -2.15
N CYS A 104 -11.47 -6.27 -2.49
CA CYS A 104 -11.29 -7.47 -1.68
C CYS A 104 -11.16 -8.73 -2.55
N VAL A 105 -10.61 -9.78 -1.94
CA VAL A 105 -10.58 -11.13 -2.49
C VAL A 105 -11.60 -11.95 -1.70
N ILE A 106 -12.49 -12.63 -2.41
CA ILE A 106 -13.54 -13.50 -1.85
C ILE A 106 -13.22 -14.92 -2.32
N PHE A 107 -13.16 -15.86 -1.38
CA PHE A 107 -13.05 -17.28 -1.70
C PHE A 107 -14.47 -17.85 -1.81
N GLU A 108 -14.76 -18.52 -2.92
CA GLU A 108 -16.03 -19.20 -3.20
C GLU A 108 -15.80 -20.72 -3.22
N GLU A 109 -16.87 -21.49 -3.05
CA GLU A 109 -16.86 -22.97 -3.06
C GLU A 109 -16.79 -23.57 -4.47
#